data_AF-A0A1W5D6K1-F1
#
_entry.id   AF-A0A1W5D6K1-F1
#
_cell.length_a   1.000
_cell.length_b   1.000
_cell.length_c   1.000
_cell.angle_alpha   90.00
_cell.angle_beta   90.00
_cell.angle_gamma   90.00
#
_symmetry.space_group_name_H-M   'P 1'
#
loop_
_entity.id
_entity.type
_entity.pdbx_description
1 polymer ?
#
loop_
_entity_poly.entity_id
_entity_poly.type
_entity_poly.pdbx_seq_one_letter_code
_entity_poly.pdbx_strand_id
1 'polypeptide(L)' 'MLLDKGADVNAQGGRYGNALYAASATGHDQVVQMLLDKGADVNAQGGQYGNALKAASKE' A
#
# COMPACT_ATOMS: atom_id res chain seq x y z
N MET A 1 -14.08 -8.70 -1.75
CA MET A 1 -13.07 -7.98 -0.93
C MET A 1 -13.68 -6.75 -0.28
N LEU A 2 -13.00 -6.12 0.69
CA LEU A 2 -13.44 -4.81 1.23
C LEU A 2 -13.43 -3.71 0.15
N LEU A 3 -12.49 -3.77 -0.78
CA LEU A 3 -12.41 -2.86 -1.93
C LEU A 3 -13.65 -2.93 -2.82
N ASP A 4 -14.25 -4.12 -3.00
CA ASP A 4 -15.50 -4.27 -3.77
C ASP A 4 -16.73 -3.73 -3.00
N LYS A 5 -16.59 -3.45 -1.71
CA LYS A 5 -17.61 -2.84 -0.86
C LYS A 5 -17.41 -1.34 -0.67
N GLY A 6 -16.54 -0.71 -1.47
CA GLY A 6 -16.31 0.74 -1.43
C GLY A 6 -15.31 1.20 -0.37
N ALA A 7 -14.48 0.29 0.17
CA ALA A 7 -13.34 0.72 0.98
C ALA A 7 -12.39 1.57 0.10
N ASP A 8 -11.96 2.71 0.62
CA ASP A 8 -10.99 3.57 -0.04
C ASP A 8 -9.61 2.88 -0.05
N VAL A 9 -9.14 2.54 -1.26
CA VAL A 9 -7.85 1.88 -1.48
C VAL A 9 -6.66 2.74 -1.03
N ASN A 10 -6.85 4.07 -0.99
CA ASN A 10 -5.82 5.05 -0.63
C ASN A 10 -5.98 5.57 0.80
N ALA A 11 -6.87 4.97 1.60
CA ALA A 11 -7.08 5.37 2.98
C ALA A 11 -5.75 5.41 3.74
N GLN A 12 -5.44 6.59 4.30
CA GLN A 12 -4.25 6.79 5.11
C GLN A 12 -4.53 6.54 6.59
N GLY A 13 -3.63 5.85 7.27
CA GLY A 13 -3.71 5.59 8.70
C GLY A 13 -2.88 4.40 9.18
N GLY A 14 -2.84 4.24 10.50
CA GLY A 14 -2.09 3.17 11.16
C GLY A 14 -0.57 3.31 11.06
N ARG A 15 0.16 2.31 11.57
CA ARG A 15 1.63 2.31 11.68
C ARG A 15 2.34 2.47 10.33
N TYR A 16 1.73 1.97 9.27
CA TYR A 16 2.32 1.88 7.92
C TYR A 16 1.90 3.03 7.01
N GLY A 17 0.99 3.90 7.44
CA GLY A 17 0.53 5.03 6.65
C GLY A 17 -0.52 4.67 5.61
N ASN A 18 -0.36 3.59 4.82
CA ASN A 18 -1.39 3.09 3.91
C ASN A 18 -1.24 1.58 3.63
N ALA A 19 -2.27 0.98 3.04
CA ALA A 19 -2.31 -0.46 2.75
C ALA A 19 -1.24 -0.91 1.76
N LEU A 20 -0.95 -0.11 0.74
CA LEU A 20 0.07 -0.41 -0.27
C LEU A 20 1.46 -0.45 0.36
N TYR A 21 1.79 0.52 1.21
CA TYR A 21 3.04 0.56 1.96
C TYR A 21 3.18 -0.63 2.90
N ALA A 22 2.12 -1.01 3.63
CA ALA A 22 2.15 -2.17 4.51
C ALA A 22 2.47 -3.46 3.73
N ALA A 23 1.81 -3.68 2.59
CA ALA A 23 2.02 -4.84 1.75
C ALA A 23 3.44 -4.87 1.13
N SER A 24 3.92 -3.73 0.65
CA SER A 24 5.28 -3.60 0.09
C SER A 24 6.38 -3.75 1.15
N ALA A 25 6.15 -3.31 2.38
CA ALA A 25 7.15 -3.40 3.46
C ALA A 25 7.28 -4.80 4.06
N THR A 26 6.36 -5.72 3.73
CA THR A 26 6.32 -7.08 4.27
C THR A 26 6.41 -8.16 3.17
N GLY A 27 6.77 -7.79 1.94
CA GLY A 27 6.94 -8.74 0.82
C GLY A 27 5.65 -9.43 0.36
N HIS A 28 4.49 -8.77 0.44
CA HIS A 28 3.21 -9.35 0.02
C HIS A 28 2.86 -9.01 -1.43
N ASP A 29 3.63 -9.52 -2.39
CA ASP A 29 3.54 -9.18 -3.83
C ASP A 29 2.13 -9.32 -4.42
N GLN A 30 1.40 -10.39 -4.06
CA GLN A 30 0.03 -10.59 -4.55
C GLN A 30 -0.94 -9.52 -4.03
N VAL A 31 -0.73 -9.04 -2.81
CA VAL A 31 -1.53 -7.95 -2.22
C VAL A 31 -1.14 -6.62 -2.85
N VAL A 32 0.14 -6.40 -3.11
CA VAL A 32 0.62 -5.23 -3.85
C VAL A 32 -0.04 -5.15 -5.21
N GLN A 33 -0.01 -6.22 -6.01
CA GLN A 33 -0.63 -6.24 -7.33
C GLN A 33 -2.13 -5.97 -7.26
N MET A 34 -2.84 -6.62 -6.32
CA MET A 34 -4.27 -6.40 -6.12
C MET A 34 -4.61 -4.94 -5.77
N LEU A 35 -3.81 -4.29 -4.94
CA LEU A 35 -4.00 -2.88 -4.58
C LEU A 35 -3.74 -1.95 -5.77
N LEU A 36 -2.70 -2.24 -6.57
CA LEU A 36 -2.39 -1.49 -7.79
C LEU A 36 -3.50 -1.61 -8.84
N ASP A 37 -4.02 -2.82 -9.05
CA ASP A 37 -5.15 -3.07 -9.96
C ASP A 37 -6.43 -2.32 -9.53
N LYS A 38 -6.53 -2.01 -8.24
CA LYS A 38 -7.64 -1.25 -7.65
C LYS A 38 -7.37 0.26 -7.56
N GLY A 39 -6.24 0.75 -8.10
CA GLY A 39 -5.94 2.17 -8.19
C GLY A 39 -5.24 2.76 -6.97
N ALA A 40 -4.49 1.95 -6.22
CA ALA A 40 -3.64 2.46 -5.14
C ALA A 40 -2.59 3.45 -5.69
N ASP A 41 -2.45 4.59 -5.02
CA ASP A 41 -1.46 5.61 -5.35
C ASP A 41 -0.07 5.17 -4.88
N VAL A 42 0.77 4.82 -5.84
CA VAL A 42 2.18 4.45 -5.63
C VAL A 42 3.01 5.55 -4.98
N ASN A 43 2.59 6.81 -5.13
CA ASN A 43 3.26 7.98 -4.56
C ASN A 43 2.67 8.39 -3.21
N ALA A 44 1.60 7.74 -2.75
CA ALA A 44 1.01 8.05 -1.46
C ALA A 44 2.07 7.96 -0.37
N GLN A 45 2.11 9.00 0.47
CA GLN A 45 3.04 9.00 1.59
C GLN A 45 2.69 7.85 2.53
N GLY A 46 3.63 6.91 2.67
CA GLY A 46 3.60 5.81 3.61
C GLY A 46 4.37 6.18 4.88
N GLY A 47 4.58 5.20 5.76
CA GLY A 47 5.28 5.36 7.04
C GLY A 47 6.76 5.76 6.92
N GLN A 48 7.63 5.11 7.71
CA GLN A 48 9.02 5.52 7.96
C GLN A 48 9.89 5.76 6.70
N TYR A 49 9.57 5.16 5.54
CA TYR A 49 10.35 5.26 4.30
C TYR A 49 9.77 6.22 3.25
N GLY A 50 8.71 6.94 3.58
CA GLY A 50 8.14 7.97 2.72
C GLY A 50 7.10 7.44 1.73
N ASN A 51 7.36 6.40 0.93
CA ASN A 51 6.35 5.80 0.04
C ASN A 51 6.54 4.29 -0.14
N ALA A 52 5.54 3.63 -0.72
CA ALA A 52 5.52 2.17 -0.91
C ALA A 52 6.66 1.68 -1.82
N LEU A 53 6.99 2.45 -2.87
CA LEU A 53 8.08 2.13 -3.80
C LEU A 53 9.45 2.06 -3.09
N LYS A 54 9.73 3.03 -2.20
CA LYS A 54 10.96 3.05 -1.39
C LYS A 54 10.99 1.91 -0.37
N ALA A 55 9.84 1.51 0.17
CA ALA A 55 9.77 0.37 1.07
C ALA A 55 10.10 -0.95 0.36
N ALA A 56 9.58 -1.16 -0.85
CA ALA A 56 9.85 -2.35 -1.66
C ALA A 56 11.32 -2.46 -2.10
N SER A 57 12.04 -1.34 -2.24
CA SER A 57 13.46 -1.33 -2.62
C SER A 57 14.43 -1.65 -1.46
N LYS A 58 13.92 -1.90 -0.26
CA LYS A 58 14.71 -2.14 0.96
C LYS A 58 14.84 -3.62 1.34
N GLU A 59 14.26 -4.51 0.56
CA GLU A 59 14.41 -5.97 0.69
C GLU A 59 15.79 -6.47 0.24
#